data_AF-X1AB04-F1
#
_entry.id   AF-X1AB04-F1
#
_cell.length_a   1.000
_cell.length_b   1.000
_cell.length_c   1.000
_cell.angle_alpha   90.00
_cell.angle_beta   90.00
_cell.angle_gamma   90.00
#
_symmetry.space_group_name_H-M   'P 1'
#
loop_
_entity.id
_entity.type
_entity.pdbx_description
1 polymer ?
#
loop_
_entity_poly.entity_id
_entity_poly.type
_entity_poly.pdbx_seq_one_letter_code
_entity_poly.pdbx_strand_id
1 'polypeptide(L)' 'TEAAMHQMEGFHIRAFVGHSGWTEGQLESEMEQRAWIVRDPEKRIIEISGVDHLWKDMLRDLSPWHKLIADEPDDLGLN' A
#
# COMPACT_ATOMS: atom_id res chain seq x y z
N THR A 1 -5.33 6.86 -14.06
CA THR A 1 -4.04 6.80 -14.77
C THR A 1 -3.81 5.35 -15.15
N GLU A 2 -3.85 5.03 -16.43
CA GLU A 2 -3.95 3.65 -16.96
C GLU A 2 -2.59 2.94 -16.93
N ALA A 3 -2.53 1.78 -16.27
CA ALA A 3 -1.39 0.87 -16.35
C ALA A 3 -1.65 -0.16 -17.47
N ALA A 4 -0.86 -0.12 -18.55
CA ALA A 4 -0.94 -1.11 -19.62
C ALA A 4 -0.10 -2.35 -19.27
N MET A 5 -0.69 -3.54 -19.33
CA MET A 5 0.02 -4.82 -19.20
C MET A 5 0.33 -5.40 -20.58
N HIS A 6 1.58 -5.79 -20.79
CA HIS A 6 1.96 -6.68 -21.89
C HIS A 6 2.30 -8.04 -21.30
N GLN A 7 1.55 -9.08 -21.68
CA GLN A 7 1.79 -10.44 -21.21
C GLN A 7 2.79 -11.13 -22.15
N MET A 8 4.01 -11.34 -21.65
CA MET A 8 4.96 -12.30 -22.22
C MET A 8 4.81 -13.59 -21.40
N GLU A 9 4.65 -14.75 -22.04
CA GLU A 9 4.47 -16.03 -21.32
C GLU A 9 5.55 -16.22 -20.24
N GLY A 10 5.11 -16.29 -18.98
CA GLY A 10 5.95 -16.55 -17.81
C GLY A 10 6.31 -15.35 -16.92
N PHE A 11 6.04 -14.10 -17.34
CA PHE A 11 6.42 -12.91 -16.56
C PHE A 11 5.30 -11.86 -16.46
N HIS A 12 5.09 -11.34 -15.25
CA HIS A 12 4.22 -10.19 -14.99
C HIS A 12 5.08 -8.93 -14.85
N ILE A 13 4.85 -7.94 -15.72
CA ILE A 13 5.51 -6.64 -15.64
C ILE A 13 4.47 -5.61 -15.23
N ARG A 14 4.83 -4.76 -14.26
CA ARG A 14 4.02 -3.62 -13.82
C ARG A 14 4.84 -2.35 -13.91
N ALA A 15 4.39 -1.43 -14.76
CA ALA A 15 4.99 -0.11 -14.90
C ALA A 15 4.27 0.88 -13.98
N PHE A 16 5.05 1.68 -13.25
CA PHE A 16 4.57 2.78 -12.42
C PHE A 16 5.13 4.09 -12.99
N VAL A 17 4.30 5.13 -13.03
CA VAL A 17 4.71 6.46 -13.49
C VAL A 17 4.94 7.34 -12.26
N GLY A 18 6.16 7.85 -12.12
CA GLY A 18 6.60 8.61 -10.94
C GLY A 18 7.12 7.71 -9.82
N HIS A 19 7.76 8.34 -8.84
CA HIS A 19 8.28 7.68 -7.66
C HIS A 19 8.14 8.59 -6.44
N SER A 20 8.01 7.99 -5.25
CA SER A 20 8.22 8.72 -4.01
C SER A 20 9.73 8.98 -3.84
N GLY A 21 10.09 10.13 -3.29
CA GLY A 21 11.48 10.49 -3.04
C GLY A 21 11.58 11.25 -1.73
N TRP A 22 12.67 10.99 -1.00
CA TRP A 22 12.99 11.63 0.26
C TRP A 22 14.28 12.42 0.11
N THR A 23 14.35 13.58 0.76
CA THR A 23 15.62 14.30 0.92
C THR A 23 16.48 13.61 2.00
N GLU A 24 17.75 13.99 2.08
CA GLU A 24 18.67 13.45 3.08
C GLU A 24 18.10 13.57 4.51
N GLY A 25 18.07 12.46 5.25
CA GLY A 25 17.57 12.38 6.62
C GLY A 25 16.05 12.49 6.80
N GLN A 26 15.29 12.74 5.72
CA GLN A 26 13.85 12.95 5.82
C GLN A 26 13.12 11.65 6.18
N LEU A 27 13.45 10.54 5.53
CA LEU A 27 12.81 9.26 5.79
C LEU A 27 13.05 8.82 7.24
N GLU A 28 14.28 8.96 7.73
CA GLU A 28 14.66 8.64 9.10
C GLU A 28 13.85 9.49 10.11
N SER A 29 13.74 10.80 9.86
CA SER A 29 12.93 11.69 10.70
C SER A 29 11.45 11.31 10.70
N GLU A 30 10.88 10.95 9.55
CA GLU A 30 9.49 10.51 9.43
C GLU A 30 9.26 9.18 10.16
N MET A 31 10.24 8.27 10.13
CA MET A 31 10.19 7.01 10.89
C MET A 31 10.23 7.26 12.40
N GLU A 32 11.10 8.16 12.88
CA GLU A 32 11.16 8.56 14.29
C GLU A 32 9.84 9.19 14.78
N GLN A 33 9.20 9.98 13.92
CA GLN A 33 7.90 10.60 14.18
C GLN A 33 6.72 9.62 14.10
N ARG A 34 6.96 8.33 13.79
CA ARG A 34 5.93 7.31 13.58
C ARG A 34 4.94 7.67 12.47
N ALA A 35 5.40 8.42 11.46
CA ALA A 35 4.60 8.76 10.29
C ALA A 35 4.39 7.55 9.36
N TRP A 36 5.25 6.54 9.46
CA TRP A 36 5.18 5.33 8.64
C TRP A 36 5.06 4.07 9.48
N ILE A 37 4.37 3.08 8.91
CA ILE A 37 4.34 1.71 9.39
C ILE A 37 5.22 0.88 8.47
N VAL A 38 6.30 0.31 9.01
CA VAL A 38 7.26 -0.50 8.25
C VAL A 38 6.84 -1.97 8.23
N ARG A 39 6.93 -2.60 7.06
CA ARG A 39 6.60 -4.01 6.81
C ARG A 39 7.58 -4.61 5.81
N ASP A 40 7.77 -5.92 5.89
CA ASP A 40 8.52 -6.65 4.88
C ASP A 40 7.74 -6.68 3.55
N PRO A 41 8.42 -6.61 2.40
CA PRO A 41 7.79 -6.67 1.10
C PRO A 41 7.21 -8.05 0.84
N GLU A 42 5.96 -8.11 0.40
CA GLU A 42 5.27 -9.35 0.07
C GLU A 42 4.85 -9.40 -1.40
N LYS A 43 4.90 -10.58 -2.00
CA LYS A 43 4.56 -10.76 -3.42
C LYS A 43 3.13 -10.31 -3.76
N ARG A 44 2.19 -10.41 -2.81
CA ARG A 44 0.79 -9.97 -3.02
C ARG A 44 0.68 -8.47 -3.37
N ILE A 45 1.65 -7.65 -2.97
CA ILE A 45 1.65 -6.19 -3.22
C ILE A 45 1.73 -5.88 -4.73
N ILE A 46 2.41 -6.72 -5.51
CA ILE A 46 2.56 -6.53 -6.96
C ILE A 46 1.41 -7.15 -7.76
N GLU A 47 0.59 -8.00 -7.16
CA GLU A 47 -0.56 -8.64 -7.79
C GLU A 47 -1.66 -7.61 -8.11
N ILE A 48 -2.36 -7.82 -9.23
CA ILE A 48 -3.40 -6.88 -9.72
C ILE A 48 -4.76 -7.22 -9.13
N SER A 49 -5.02 -8.50 -8.90
CA SER A 49 -6.16 -8.95 -8.12
C SER A 49 -6.05 -8.39 -6.71
N GLY A 50 -6.91 -7.44 -6.37
CA GLY A 50 -7.02 -6.91 -5.01
C GLY A 50 -6.32 -5.58 -4.75
N VAL A 51 -5.85 -4.85 -5.77
CA VAL A 51 -5.25 -3.50 -5.58
C VAL A 51 -6.18 -2.56 -4.81
N ASP A 52 -7.48 -2.60 -5.09
CA ASP A 52 -8.48 -1.74 -4.43
C ASP A 52 -8.63 -2.04 -2.93
N HIS A 53 -8.27 -3.25 -2.49
CA HIS A 53 -8.36 -3.69 -1.10
C HIS A 53 -6.98 -3.86 -0.44
N LEU A 54 -5.89 -3.78 -1.22
CA LEU A 54 -4.52 -4.06 -0.79
C LEU A 54 -4.15 -3.28 0.48
N TRP A 55 -4.48 -1.99 0.52
CA TRP A 55 -4.20 -1.15 1.70
C TRP A 55 -4.98 -1.62 2.94
N LYS A 56 -6.28 -1.88 2.79
CA LYS A 56 -7.15 -2.35 3.90
C LYS A 56 -6.65 -3.71 4.40
N ASP A 57 -6.32 -4.62 3.50
CA ASP A 57 -5.82 -5.96 3.86
C ASP A 57 -4.44 -5.89 4.54
N MET A 58 -3.53 -5.06 4.03
CA MET A 58 -2.22 -4.83 4.66
C MET A 58 -2.34 -4.25 6.08
N LEU A 59 -3.30 -3.37 6.34
CA LEU A 59 -3.54 -2.83 7.68
C LEU A 59 -4.19 -3.87 8.62
N ARG A 60 -5.17 -4.63 8.12
CA ARG A 60 -5.83 -5.70 8.90
C ARG A 60 -4.84 -6.74 9.43
N ASP A 61 -3.84 -7.08 8.62
CA ASP A 61 -2.82 -8.07 8.97
C ASP A 61 -1.83 -7.56 10.02
N LEU A 62 -1.89 -6.29 10.43
CA LEU A 62 -0.82 -5.67 11.24
C LEU A 62 -1.06 -5.85 12.73
N SER A 63 -2.29 -5.59 13.18
CA SER A 63 -2.74 -5.93 14.52
C SER A 63 -4.26 -5.80 14.62
N PRO A 64 -4.89 -6.36 15.67
CA PRO A 64 -6.32 -6.19 15.93
C PRO A 64 -6.76 -4.71 16.01
N TRP A 65 -5.86 -3.81 16.43
CA TRP A 65 -6.14 -2.37 16.46
C TRP A 65 -6.19 -1.75 15.07
N HIS A 66 -5.29 -2.13 14.17
CA HIS A 66 -5.28 -1.61 12.79
C HIS A 66 -6.43 -2.16 11.94
N LYS A 67 -6.94 -3.34 12.28
CA LYS A 67 -8.18 -3.87 11.70
C LYS A 67 -9.37 -2.93 11.93
N LEU A 68 -9.48 -2.33 13.12
CA LEU A 68 -10.54 -1.37 13.43
C LEU A 68 -10.47 -0.12 12.51
N ILE A 69 -9.25 0.36 12.24
CA ILE A 69 -9.00 1.52 11.36
C ILE A 69 -9.27 1.16 9.89
N ALA A 70 -8.84 -0.03 9.46
CA ALA A 70 -9.05 -0.50 8.09
C ALA A 70 -10.54 -0.74 7.77
N ASP A 71 -11.33 -1.09 8.78
CA ASP A 71 -12.77 -1.33 8.70
C ASP A 71 -13.61 -0.06 8.92
N GLU A 72 -12.98 1.10 9.14
CA GLU A 72 -13.69 2.38 9.24
C GLU A 72 -14.41 2.68 7.91
N PRO A 73 -15.71 3.06 7.97
CA PRO A 73 -16.45 3.39 6.76
C PRO A 73 -15.83 4.63 6.10
N ASP A 74 -15.73 4.61 4.77
CA ASP A 74 -15.15 5.70 4.00
C ASP A 74 -16.00 7.00 4.08
N ASP A 75 -17.23 6.92 4.62
CA ASP A 75 -18.14 8.04 4.86
C ASP A 75 -18.70 8.01 6.29
N LEU A 76 -18.40 9.07 7.06
CA LEU A 76 -18.87 9.27 8.44
C LEU A 76 -20.32 9.79 8.52
N GLY A 77 -21.00 10.01 7.39
CA GLY A 77 -22.33 10.62 7.30
C GLY A 77 -23.54 9.68 7.44
N LEU A 78 -23.36 8.40 7.80
CA LEU A 78 -24.44 7.40 7.85
C LEU A 78 -24.85 6.96 9.28
N ASN A 79 -24.81 7.87 10.25
CA ASN A 79 -25.48 7.68 11.56
C ASN A 79 -26.69 8.60 11.70
#